data_AF-A0A3D3EQT5-F1
#
_entry.id   AF-A0A3D3EQT5-F1
#
_cell.length_a   1.000
_cell.length_b   1.000
_cell.length_c   1.000
_cell.angle_alpha   90.00
_cell.angle_beta   90.00
_cell.angle_gamma   90.00
#
_symmetry.space_group_name_H-M   'P 1'
#
loop_
_entity.id
_entity.type
_entity.pdbx_description
1 polymer ?
#
loop_
_entity_poly.entity_id
_entity_poly.type
_entity_poly.pdbx_seq_one_letter_code
_entity_poly.pdbx_strand_id
1 'polypeptide(L)'
;MKIRIPSSYELIFEEKLEDLNSLGMVLHHKKTGARIALIANDDDNKVFSIGFRTPPANSTGVAHIIEHSVLCGSKNFPVKDPFIELAKGSLNTFLNAMTYPDKTLYPVASTNDQDFKNLMHVYMDAVFYPNIYQRKEIFEQEGWHYEIEKESGQLTYNGVVYNEMKGAFSSPESQLNRLNQNSLFPDTTYGVESGGDPDFIPDLSYEEFLEFHRTYYHPSNSYIYLYGAIDFTERLEWLDEEYLSKFDYLEVDSEIEMQNSFEAVKEVTAFYSLGKEENPQDNTYLSKNYVIGNSLDKKLGLTFQILSYVLL
;
A
#
# COMPACT_ATOMS: atom_id res chain seq x y z
N MET A 1 13.83 26.68 11.76
CA MET A 1 14.93 25.75 11.42
C MET A 1 15.29 25.96 9.96
N LYS A 2 16.58 26.02 9.56
CA LYS A 2 16.96 26.15 8.14
C LYS A 2 17.37 24.77 7.63
N ILE A 3 16.53 24.13 6.83
CA ILE A 3 16.82 22.82 6.23
C ILE A 3 17.77 23.07 5.06
N ARG A 4 18.92 22.37 5.03
CA ARG A 4 19.84 22.40 3.90
C ARG A 4 19.46 21.24 2.97
N ILE A 5 19.00 21.56 1.77
CA ILE A 5 18.67 20.53 0.77
C ILE A 5 19.97 20.01 0.15
N PRO A 6 20.27 18.69 0.21
CA PRO A 6 21.47 18.14 -0.41
C PRO A 6 21.44 18.28 -1.94
N SER A 7 22.62 18.28 -2.56
CA SER A 7 22.73 18.54 -4.02
C SER A 7 22.10 17.46 -4.91
N SER A 8 21.86 16.25 -4.37
CA SER A 8 21.15 15.15 -5.02
C SER A 8 19.64 15.37 -5.15
N TYR A 9 19.10 16.40 -4.50
CA TYR A 9 17.68 16.74 -4.55
C TYR A 9 17.45 18.08 -5.25
N GLU A 10 16.27 18.20 -5.83
CA GLU A 10 15.71 19.44 -6.38
C GLU A 10 14.49 19.84 -5.55
N LEU A 11 14.44 21.10 -5.13
CA LEU A 11 13.26 21.67 -4.47
C LEU A 11 12.20 22.00 -5.52
N ILE A 12 11.04 21.36 -5.42
CA ILE A 12 9.91 21.59 -6.32
C ILE A 12 9.00 22.67 -5.75
N PHE A 13 8.72 22.59 -4.45
CA PHE A 13 7.80 23.50 -3.78
C PHE A 13 8.13 23.61 -2.29
N GLU A 14 7.93 24.78 -1.72
CA GLU A 14 8.05 25.08 -0.29
C GLU A 14 6.90 26.00 0.13
N GLU A 15 6.25 25.69 1.25
CA GLU A 15 5.14 26.47 1.79
C GLU A 15 5.12 26.42 3.32
N LYS A 16 4.78 27.55 3.94
CA LYS A 16 4.42 27.57 5.35
C LYS A 16 2.97 27.12 5.51
N LEU A 17 2.77 26.00 6.19
CA LEU A 17 1.45 25.44 6.49
C LEU A 17 0.96 26.05 7.80
N GLU A 18 0.27 27.19 7.73
CA GLU A 18 -0.13 27.97 8.92
C GLU A 18 -1.02 27.17 9.88
N ASP A 19 -2.01 26.44 9.35
CA ASP A 19 -2.94 25.63 10.15
C ASP A 19 -2.26 24.48 10.91
N LEU A 20 -1.09 24.05 10.45
CA LEU A 20 -0.29 22.98 11.05
C LEU A 20 0.91 23.51 11.85
N ASN A 21 1.15 24.82 11.83
CA ASN A 21 2.37 25.44 12.33
C ASN A 21 3.65 24.75 11.82
N SER A 22 3.69 24.44 10.51
CA SER A 22 4.74 23.65 9.88
C SER A 22 5.34 24.31 8.65
N LEU A 23 6.53 23.82 8.26
CA LEU A 23 7.11 24.08 6.93
C LEU A 23 6.92 22.81 6.08
N GLY A 24 6.15 22.91 4.99
CA GLY A 24 5.96 21.87 4.00
C GLY A 24 6.92 22.04 2.83
N MET A 25 7.52 20.95 2.37
CA MET A 25 8.41 20.94 1.20
C MET A 25 8.14 19.70 0.34
N VAL A 26 8.23 19.85 -0.98
CA VAL A 26 8.25 18.74 -1.94
C VAL A 26 9.57 18.78 -2.70
N LEU A 27 10.25 17.63 -2.73
CA LEU A 27 11.55 17.44 -3.38
C LEU A 27 11.46 16.32 -4.40
N HIS A 28 12.28 16.40 -5.44
CA HIS A 28 12.59 15.27 -6.31
C HIS A 28 14.05 14.85 -6.13
N HIS A 29 14.30 13.56 -6.03
CA HIS A 29 15.65 13.03 -6.14
C HIS A 29 16.11 13.09 -7.60
N LYS A 30 17.21 13.80 -7.90
CA LYS A 30 17.61 14.12 -9.28
C LYS A 30 17.96 12.90 -10.11
N LYS A 31 18.52 11.85 -9.50
CA LYS A 31 18.98 10.66 -10.24
C LYS A 31 17.82 9.73 -10.60
N THR A 32 16.90 9.50 -9.66
CA THR A 32 15.83 8.49 -9.81
C THR A 32 14.46 9.09 -10.08
N GLY A 33 14.24 10.38 -9.82
CA GLY A 33 12.92 11.00 -9.86
C GLY A 33 12.03 10.68 -8.65
N ALA A 34 12.55 10.00 -7.62
CA ALA A 34 11.77 9.70 -6.41
C ALA A 34 11.20 10.99 -5.81
N ARG A 35 9.93 10.95 -5.39
CA ARG A 35 9.22 12.10 -4.81
C ARG A 35 9.30 12.05 -3.29
N ILE A 36 9.62 13.16 -2.66
CA ILE A 36 9.75 13.26 -1.21
C ILE A 36 8.93 14.46 -0.72
N ALA A 37 7.97 14.22 0.18
CA ALA A 37 7.29 15.28 0.91
C ALA A 37 7.78 15.33 2.36
N LEU A 38 8.12 16.53 2.81
CA LEU A 38 8.60 16.80 4.15
C LEU A 38 7.65 17.78 4.82
N ILE A 39 7.28 17.51 6.06
CA ILE A 39 6.55 18.45 6.91
C ILE A 39 7.35 18.62 8.21
N ALA A 40 8.12 19.71 8.27
CA ALA A 40 8.89 20.04 9.46
C ALA A 40 7.99 20.62 10.53
N ASN A 41 8.03 20.02 11.72
CA ASN A 41 7.26 20.38 12.90
C ASN A 41 8.14 20.16 14.15
N ASP A 42 7.80 20.77 15.28
CA ASP A 42 8.49 20.56 16.56
C ASP A 42 7.95 19.33 17.34
N ASP A 43 7.02 18.57 16.76
CA ASP A 43 6.46 17.32 17.26
C ASP A 43 7.53 16.21 17.38
N ASP A 44 7.65 15.62 18.57
CA ASP A 44 8.62 14.57 18.84
C ASP A 44 8.24 13.22 18.22
N ASN A 45 6.96 13.00 17.90
CA ASN A 45 6.47 11.80 17.24
C ASN A 45 6.70 11.87 15.72
N LYS A 46 7.84 11.33 15.29
CA LYS A 46 8.31 11.39 13.90
C LYS A 46 7.64 10.32 13.08
N VAL A 47 7.26 10.65 11.86
CA VAL A 47 6.61 9.72 10.93
C VAL A 47 7.44 9.60 9.66
N PHE A 48 7.61 8.37 9.20
CA PHE A 48 8.13 8.04 7.88
C PHE A 48 7.09 7.17 7.18
N SER A 49 6.93 7.36 5.88
CA SER A 49 6.26 6.39 5.03
C SER A 49 6.90 6.38 3.66
N ILE A 50 6.99 5.20 3.06
CA ILE A 50 7.25 5.05 1.63
C ILE A 50 6.04 4.37 0.99
N GLY A 51 5.59 4.94 -0.11
CA GLY A 51 4.48 4.41 -0.90
C GLY A 51 4.90 4.17 -2.35
N PHE A 52 4.26 3.18 -2.98
CA PHE A 52 4.42 2.87 -4.40
C PHE A 52 3.05 2.84 -5.06
N ARG A 53 2.95 3.32 -6.31
CA ARG A 53 1.76 3.03 -7.12
C ARG A 53 1.84 1.59 -7.60
N THR A 54 0.85 0.78 -7.27
CA THR A 54 0.85 -0.67 -7.46
C THR A 54 -0.48 -1.12 -8.08
N PRO A 55 -0.85 -0.66 -9.29
CA PRO A 55 -2.09 -1.10 -9.93
C PRO A 55 -2.04 -2.59 -10.31
N PRO A 56 -2.81 -3.48 -9.64
CA PRO A 56 -2.95 -4.86 -10.10
C PRO A 56 -3.70 -4.97 -11.44
N ALA A 57 -3.27 -5.92 -12.27
CA ALA A 57 -3.96 -6.23 -13.52
C ALA A 57 -5.08 -7.27 -13.36
N ASN A 58 -5.16 -7.94 -12.20
CA ASN A 58 -6.10 -9.03 -11.92
C ASN A 58 -6.37 -9.15 -10.41
N SER A 59 -7.28 -10.05 -10.03
CA SER A 59 -7.71 -10.27 -8.64
C SER A 59 -6.85 -11.31 -7.89
N THR A 60 -5.61 -11.57 -8.32
CA THR A 60 -4.74 -12.54 -7.65
C THR A 60 -4.23 -12.06 -6.29
N GLY A 61 -4.40 -10.77 -5.98
CA GLY A 61 -3.90 -10.18 -4.73
C GLY A 61 -2.39 -9.93 -4.71
N VAL A 62 -1.73 -9.92 -5.87
CA VAL A 62 -0.26 -9.80 -5.96
C VAL A 62 0.31 -8.60 -5.19
N ALA A 63 -0.37 -7.44 -5.20
CA ALA A 63 0.05 -6.26 -4.45
C ALA A 63 0.03 -6.51 -2.93
N HIS A 64 -1.02 -7.17 -2.43
CA HIS A 64 -1.20 -7.50 -1.02
C HIS A 64 -0.21 -8.57 -0.56
N ILE A 65 0.00 -9.60 -1.38
CA ILE A 65 0.96 -10.67 -1.07
C ILE A 65 2.39 -10.12 -1.01
N ILE A 66 2.75 -9.18 -1.89
CA ILE A 66 4.05 -8.50 -1.83
C ILE A 66 4.16 -7.63 -0.59
N GLU A 67 3.09 -6.94 -0.20
CA GLU A 67 3.07 -6.12 1.01
C GLU A 67 3.51 -6.90 2.26
N HIS A 68 2.93 -8.08 2.46
CA HIS A 68 3.36 -9.03 3.48
C HIS A 68 4.79 -9.53 3.24
N SER A 69 5.07 -10.01 2.03
CA SER A 69 6.28 -10.78 1.73
C SER A 69 7.58 -9.97 1.84
N VAL A 70 7.57 -8.67 1.50
CA VAL A 70 8.77 -7.83 1.58
C VAL A 70 9.23 -7.62 3.03
N LEU A 71 8.31 -7.76 4.00
CA LEU A 71 8.57 -7.63 5.43
C LEU A 71 9.12 -8.92 6.06
N CYS A 72 9.23 -10.02 5.30
CA CYS A 72 9.78 -11.32 5.72
C CYS A 72 11.31 -11.42 5.52
N GLY A 73 12.03 -10.31 5.71
CA GLY A 73 13.49 -10.26 5.65
C GLY A 73 14.03 -9.68 4.36
N SER A 74 15.23 -9.11 4.48
CA SER A 74 15.87 -8.34 3.43
C SER A 74 17.39 -8.53 3.46
N LYS A 75 18.10 -7.90 2.53
CA LYS A 75 19.56 -8.01 2.38
C LYS A 75 20.34 -7.69 3.66
N ASN A 76 20.07 -6.55 4.30
CA ASN A 76 20.74 -6.12 5.52
C ASN A 76 20.11 -6.74 6.78
N PHE A 77 18.85 -7.20 6.70
CA PHE A 77 18.11 -7.81 7.80
C PHE A 77 17.58 -9.20 7.39
N PRO A 78 18.45 -10.21 7.23
CA PRO A 78 18.09 -11.50 6.63
C PRO A 78 17.39 -12.46 7.60
N VAL A 79 17.10 -12.01 8.82
CA VAL A 79 16.38 -12.81 9.83
C VAL A 79 14.96 -13.08 9.37
N LYS A 80 14.36 -14.17 9.85
CA LYS A 80 12.95 -14.46 9.58
C LYS A 80 12.08 -13.45 10.35
N ASP A 81 11.10 -12.88 9.66
CA ASP A 81 10.09 -11.94 10.18
C ASP A 81 10.64 -10.73 10.98
N PRO A 82 11.58 -9.91 10.45
CA PRO A 82 12.11 -8.74 11.15
C PRO A 82 11.03 -7.76 11.62
N PHE A 83 9.94 -7.63 10.86
CA PHE A 83 8.80 -6.78 11.22
C PHE A 83 8.19 -7.14 12.57
N ILE A 84 8.03 -8.44 12.86
CA ILE A 84 7.47 -8.92 14.14
C ILE A 84 8.42 -8.59 15.29
N GLU A 85 9.73 -8.73 15.07
CA GLU A 85 10.73 -8.42 16.09
C GLU A 85 10.80 -6.90 16.37
N LEU A 86 10.65 -6.06 15.35
CA LEU A 86 10.49 -4.62 15.52
C LEU A 86 9.21 -4.28 16.29
N ALA A 87 8.07 -4.88 15.95
CA ALA A 87 6.81 -4.64 16.62
C ALA A 87 6.89 -4.92 18.14
N LYS A 88 7.69 -5.93 18.54
CA LYS A 88 7.88 -6.32 19.95
C LYS A 88 8.99 -5.57 20.67
N GLY A 89 10.05 -5.18 19.96
CA GLY A 89 11.31 -4.74 20.55
C GLY A 89 11.68 -3.27 20.34
N SER A 90 10.96 -2.54 19.48
CA SER A 90 11.20 -1.12 19.21
C SER A 90 10.40 -0.19 20.13
N LEU A 91 10.71 1.10 20.08
CA LEU A 91 9.93 2.16 20.74
C LEU A 91 8.93 2.83 19.78
N ASN A 92 8.43 2.06 18.80
CA ASN A 92 7.50 2.54 17.81
C ASN A 92 6.19 3.04 18.46
N THR A 93 5.63 4.10 17.90
CA THR A 93 4.26 4.55 18.18
C THR A 93 3.28 4.09 17.12
N PHE A 94 3.79 3.77 15.92
CA PHE A 94 3.04 3.16 14.83
C PHE A 94 3.98 2.32 13.97
N LEU A 95 3.52 1.16 13.55
CA LEU A 95 4.26 0.25 12.68
C LEU A 95 3.24 -0.58 11.91
N ASN A 96 3.15 -0.36 10.60
CA ASN A 96 2.20 -1.08 9.77
C ASN A 96 2.62 -1.08 8.29
N ALA A 97 1.84 -1.78 7.48
CA ALA A 97 1.83 -1.67 6.04
C ALA A 97 0.39 -1.85 5.55
N MET A 98 0.06 -1.28 4.39
CA MET A 98 -1.30 -1.23 3.88
C MET A 98 -1.31 -1.32 2.36
N THR A 99 -2.16 -2.20 1.83
CA THR A 99 -2.47 -2.28 0.41
C THR A 99 -3.80 -1.61 0.13
N TYR A 100 -3.78 -0.61 -0.75
CA TYR A 100 -4.93 0.04 -1.34
C TYR A 100 -5.15 -0.50 -2.77
N PRO A 101 -6.29 -0.18 -3.41
CA PRO A 101 -6.58 -0.65 -4.77
C PRO A 101 -5.54 -0.30 -5.85
N ASP A 102 -4.74 0.75 -5.64
CA ASP A 102 -3.78 1.28 -6.62
C ASP A 102 -2.41 1.65 -6.04
N LYS A 103 -2.19 1.39 -4.75
CA LYS A 103 -0.95 1.76 -4.06
C LYS A 103 -0.70 0.91 -2.83
N THR A 104 0.56 0.78 -2.46
CA THR A 104 0.99 0.10 -1.22
C THR A 104 1.82 1.07 -0.38
N LEU A 105 1.52 1.18 0.91
CA LEU A 105 2.15 2.13 1.84
C LEU A 105 2.80 1.41 3.03
N TYR A 106 3.99 1.86 3.40
CA TYR A 106 4.76 1.31 4.51
C TYR A 106 5.11 2.41 5.54
N PRO A 107 4.18 2.79 6.42
CA PRO A 107 4.41 3.79 7.46
C PRO A 107 5.00 3.24 8.76
N VAL A 108 5.87 4.04 9.39
CA VAL A 108 6.36 3.86 10.76
C VAL A 108 6.37 5.20 11.50
N ALA A 109 6.26 5.15 12.82
CA ALA A 109 6.42 6.30 13.67
C ALA A 109 7.11 5.95 14.98
N SER A 110 7.87 6.92 15.53
CA SER A 110 8.52 6.78 16.83
C SER A 110 8.80 8.14 17.45
N THR A 111 8.73 8.24 18.77
CA THR A 111 9.16 9.43 19.53
C THR A 111 10.67 9.42 19.80
N ASN A 112 11.34 8.27 19.62
CA ASN A 112 12.77 8.12 19.85
C ASN A 112 13.57 8.27 18.55
N ASP A 113 14.58 9.15 18.55
CA ASP A 113 15.34 9.48 17.34
C ASP A 113 16.11 8.29 16.76
N GLN A 114 16.72 7.47 17.62
CA GLN A 114 17.50 6.32 17.15
C GLN A 114 16.59 5.21 16.64
N ASP A 115 15.49 4.97 17.35
CA ASP A 115 14.47 4.01 16.96
C ASP A 115 13.84 4.37 15.61
N PHE A 116 13.46 5.64 15.42
CA PHE A 116 12.97 6.15 14.13
C PHE A 116 13.95 5.87 12.99
N LYS A 117 15.25 6.15 13.18
CA LYS A 117 16.28 5.85 12.18
C LYS A 117 16.41 4.35 11.90
N ASN A 118 16.31 3.50 12.92
CA ASN A 118 16.37 2.05 12.76
C ASN A 118 15.15 1.53 11.98
N LEU A 119 13.94 2.00 12.32
CA LEU A 119 12.71 1.61 11.64
C LEU A 119 12.74 2.00 10.16
N MET A 120 13.15 3.22 9.85
CA MET A 120 13.36 3.66 8.46
C MET A 120 14.33 2.75 7.72
N HIS A 121 15.45 2.37 8.36
CA HIS A 121 16.45 1.51 7.74
C HIS A 121 15.88 0.13 7.39
N VAL A 122 15.18 -0.52 8.34
CA VAL A 122 14.58 -1.83 8.09
C VAL A 122 13.52 -1.75 6.99
N TYR A 123 12.66 -0.72 7.00
CA TYR A 123 11.61 -0.56 6.00
C TYR A 123 12.16 -0.25 4.60
N MET A 124 13.17 0.61 4.49
CA MET A 124 13.81 0.90 3.21
C MET A 124 14.51 -0.34 2.63
N ASP A 125 15.15 -1.15 3.48
CA ASP A 125 15.77 -2.39 3.03
C ASP A 125 14.75 -3.45 2.62
N ALA A 126 13.65 -3.56 3.38
CA ALA A 126 12.55 -4.47 3.10
C ALA A 126 11.94 -4.20 1.71
N VAL A 127 11.58 -2.95 1.41
CA VAL A 127 10.88 -2.64 0.15
C VAL A 127 11.80 -2.62 -1.08
N PHE A 128 13.10 -2.40 -0.94
CA PHE A 128 14.01 -2.33 -2.09
C PHE A 128 14.86 -3.59 -2.30
N TYR A 129 15.21 -4.29 -1.21
CA TYR A 129 16.07 -5.47 -1.26
C TYR A 129 15.47 -6.65 -0.47
N PRO A 130 14.21 -7.04 -0.73
CA PRO A 130 13.56 -8.15 -0.03
C PRO A 130 14.17 -9.52 -0.36
N ASN A 131 14.05 -10.45 0.58
CA ASN A 131 14.48 -11.84 0.39
C ASN A 131 13.59 -12.65 -0.55
N ILE A 132 12.49 -12.07 -1.04
CA ILE A 132 11.53 -12.74 -1.92
C ILE A 132 12.19 -13.34 -3.17
N TYR A 133 13.29 -12.77 -3.66
CA TYR A 133 14.02 -13.26 -4.84
C TYR A 133 14.88 -14.50 -4.58
N GLN A 134 15.17 -14.80 -3.31
CA GLN A 134 16.08 -15.88 -2.91
C GLN A 134 15.36 -17.00 -2.16
N ARG A 135 14.14 -16.75 -1.67
CA ARG A 135 13.37 -17.64 -0.81
C ARG A 135 11.93 -17.71 -1.29
N LYS A 136 11.63 -18.73 -2.09
CA LYS A 136 10.27 -18.96 -2.60
C LYS A 136 9.29 -19.28 -1.47
N GLU A 137 9.78 -19.82 -0.36
CA GLU A 137 8.98 -20.17 0.82
C GLU A 137 8.28 -18.95 1.43
N ILE A 138 8.81 -17.74 1.22
CA ILE A 138 8.14 -16.49 1.65
C ILE A 138 6.83 -16.32 0.87
N PHE A 139 6.88 -16.47 -0.46
CA PHE A 139 5.70 -16.41 -1.31
C PHE A 139 4.69 -17.51 -0.97
N GLU A 140 5.16 -18.74 -0.74
CA GLU A 140 4.30 -19.87 -0.39
C GLU A 140 3.64 -19.68 1.00
N GLN A 141 4.36 -19.14 1.99
CA GLN A 141 3.83 -18.86 3.32
C GLN A 141 2.82 -17.69 3.30
N GLU A 142 3.23 -16.54 2.76
CA GLU A 142 2.43 -15.30 2.84
C GLU A 142 1.31 -15.26 1.79
N GLY A 143 1.55 -15.78 0.59
CA GLY A 143 0.58 -15.81 -0.50
C GLY A 143 -0.33 -17.03 -0.41
N TRP A 144 0.09 -18.10 -1.10
CA TRP A 144 -0.64 -19.36 -1.13
C TRP A 144 0.26 -20.56 -1.47
N HIS A 145 -0.15 -21.75 -1.05
CA HIS A 145 0.45 -23.02 -1.43
C HIS A 145 -0.57 -24.17 -1.28
N TYR A 146 -0.21 -25.34 -1.83
CA TYR A 146 -0.90 -26.59 -1.51
C TYR A 146 -0.38 -27.15 -0.18
N GLU A 147 -1.28 -27.42 0.75
CA GLU A 147 -1.01 -28.07 2.02
C GLU A 147 -1.63 -29.47 2.08
N ILE A 148 -0.95 -30.38 2.76
CA ILE A 148 -1.45 -31.72 3.03
C ILE A 148 -1.06 -32.14 4.45
N GLU A 149 -2.02 -32.56 5.28
CA GLU A 149 -1.74 -32.93 6.68
C GLU A 149 -0.99 -34.27 6.81
N LYS A 150 -1.20 -35.18 5.84
CA LYS A 150 -0.65 -36.54 5.81
C LYS A 150 -0.41 -36.93 4.36
N GLU A 151 0.59 -37.76 4.06
CA GLU A 151 0.97 -38.13 2.68
C GLU A 151 -0.19 -38.65 1.80
N SER A 152 -1.22 -39.26 2.39
CA SER A 152 -2.42 -39.76 1.69
C SER A 152 -3.66 -38.88 1.83
N GLY A 153 -3.51 -37.67 2.37
CA GLY A 153 -4.58 -36.71 2.60
C GLY A 153 -5.07 -36.00 1.33
N GLN A 154 -6.11 -35.20 1.47
CA GLN A 154 -6.57 -34.31 0.41
C GLN A 154 -5.71 -33.04 0.40
N LEU A 155 -5.26 -32.61 -0.79
CA LEU A 155 -4.60 -31.31 -0.95
C LEU A 155 -5.60 -30.18 -0.71
N THR A 156 -5.20 -29.22 0.10
CA THR A 156 -5.96 -28.00 0.40
C THR A 156 -5.13 -26.76 0.07
N TYR A 157 -5.76 -25.62 -0.18
CA TYR A 157 -5.06 -24.35 -0.25
C TYR A 157 -4.83 -23.78 1.15
N ASN A 158 -3.64 -23.28 1.39
CA ASN A 158 -3.29 -22.52 2.59
C ASN A 158 -2.37 -21.33 2.22
N GLY A 159 -2.21 -20.36 3.12
CA GLY A 159 -1.45 -19.14 2.94
C GLY A 159 -2.00 -18.02 3.83
N VAL A 160 -1.16 -17.07 4.25
CA VAL A 160 -1.61 -15.98 5.14
C VAL A 160 -2.68 -15.12 4.46
N VAL A 161 -2.35 -14.52 3.32
CA VAL A 161 -3.27 -13.65 2.56
C VAL A 161 -4.45 -14.44 2.03
N TYR A 162 -4.24 -15.68 1.55
CA TYR A 162 -5.35 -16.54 1.11
C TYR A 162 -6.43 -16.72 2.20
N ASN A 163 -6.03 -16.99 3.45
CA ASN A 163 -6.98 -17.15 4.55
C ASN A 163 -7.57 -15.83 5.03
N GLU A 164 -6.78 -14.76 5.04
CA GLU A 164 -7.27 -13.41 5.35
C GLU A 164 -8.40 -13.01 4.42
N MET A 165 -8.18 -13.17 3.10
CA MET A 165 -9.17 -12.80 2.10
C MET A 165 -10.40 -13.71 2.13
N LYS A 166 -10.25 -15.00 2.46
CA LYS A 166 -11.42 -15.85 2.76
C LYS A 166 -12.25 -15.31 3.92
N GLY A 167 -11.59 -14.78 4.95
CA GLY A 167 -12.24 -14.07 6.05
C GLY A 167 -12.95 -12.79 5.57
N ALA A 168 -12.26 -11.95 4.81
CA ALA A 168 -12.82 -10.70 4.27
C ALA A 168 -14.05 -10.94 3.37
N PHE A 169 -14.05 -12.02 2.57
CA PHE A 169 -15.16 -12.40 1.68
C PHE A 169 -16.36 -13.01 2.42
N SER A 170 -16.26 -13.26 3.73
CA SER A 170 -17.38 -13.73 4.55
C SER A 170 -18.33 -12.61 5.02
N SER A 171 -17.90 -11.34 4.90
CA SER A 171 -18.72 -10.19 5.29
C SER A 171 -19.61 -9.72 4.13
N PRO A 172 -20.94 -9.71 4.29
CA PRO A 172 -21.87 -9.19 3.27
C PRO A 172 -21.61 -7.72 2.93
N GLU A 173 -21.26 -6.91 3.93
CA GLU A 173 -20.96 -5.48 3.73
C GLU A 173 -19.68 -5.28 2.92
N SER A 174 -18.64 -6.07 3.18
CA SER A 174 -17.39 -6.03 2.41
C SER A 174 -17.62 -6.45 0.96
N GLN A 175 -18.42 -7.50 0.74
CA GLN A 175 -18.84 -7.95 -0.59
C GLN A 175 -19.60 -6.84 -1.35
N LEU A 176 -20.54 -6.16 -0.69
CA LEU A 176 -21.29 -5.04 -1.28
C LEU A 176 -20.37 -3.86 -1.62
N ASN A 177 -19.46 -3.47 -0.72
CA ASN A 177 -18.52 -2.38 -0.95
C ASN A 177 -17.59 -2.66 -2.13
N ARG A 178 -17.06 -3.88 -2.24
CA ARG A 178 -16.32 -4.31 -3.44
C ARG A 178 -17.18 -4.22 -4.69
N LEU A 179 -18.39 -4.77 -4.67
CA LEU A 179 -19.26 -4.75 -5.84
C LEU A 179 -19.55 -3.31 -6.29
N ASN A 180 -19.76 -2.39 -5.35
CA ASN A 180 -19.93 -0.98 -5.62
C ASN A 180 -18.71 -0.40 -6.34
N GLN A 181 -17.50 -0.68 -5.88
CA GLN A 181 -16.27 -0.20 -6.51
C GLN A 181 -16.07 -0.80 -7.91
N ASN A 182 -16.10 -2.13 -8.03
CA ASN A 182 -15.81 -2.82 -9.28
C ASN A 182 -16.83 -2.49 -10.37
N SER A 183 -18.11 -2.29 -10.00
CA SER A 183 -19.16 -1.91 -10.95
C SER A 183 -19.08 -0.45 -11.40
N LEU A 184 -18.50 0.44 -10.59
CA LEU A 184 -18.30 1.84 -10.96
C LEU A 184 -17.07 2.04 -11.84
N PHE A 185 -16.03 1.22 -11.66
CA PHE A 185 -14.72 1.39 -12.32
C PHE A 185 -14.24 0.11 -13.04
N PRO A 186 -15.05 -0.49 -13.93
CA PRO A 186 -14.75 -1.79 -14.52
C PRO A 186 -13.55 -1.80 -15.48
N ASP A 187 -13.17 -0.64 -16.03
CA ASP A 187 -12.13 -0.54 -17.06
C ASP A 187 -10.75 -0.17 -16.48
N THR A 188 -10.64 0.00 -15.15
CA THR A 188 -9.40 0.41 -14.48
C THR A 188 -8.98 -0.61 -13.42
N THR A 189 -7.84 -0.38 -12.75
CA THR A 189 -7.38 -1.22 -11.63
C THR A 189 -8.39 -1.34 -10.48
N TYR A 190 -9.38 -0.44 -10.39
CA TYR A 190 -10.44 -0.49 -9.40
C TYR A 190 -11.56 -1.49 -9.76
N GLY A 191 -11.50 -2.10 -10.95
CA GLY A 191 -12.39 -3.18 -11.37
C GLY A 191 -12.01 -4.54 -10.81
N VAL A 192 -10.80 -4.68 -10.25
CA VAL A 192 -10.24 -5.92 -9.70
C VAL A 192 -10.06 -5.84 -8.18
N GLU A 193 -9.87 -6.99 -7.53
CA GLU A 193 -9.65 -7.05 -6.08
C GLU A 193 -8.14 -7.06 -5.76
N SER A 194 -7.61 -5.90 -5.35
CA SER A 194 -6.19 -5.74 -5.00
C SER A 194 -5.77 -6.56 -3.78
N GLY A 195 -6.69 -6.80 -2.85
CA GLY A 195 -6.45 -7.65 -1.68
C GLY A 195 -6.30 -9.13 -2.04
N GLY A 196 -6.85 -9.53 -3.20
CA GLY A 196 -6.95 -10.91 -3.66
C GLY A 196 -8.35 -11.48 -3.48
N ASP A 197 -8.89 -12.02 -4.56
CA ASP A 197 -10.08 -12.86 -4.51
C ASP A 197 -9.64 -14.30 -4.26
N PRO A 198 -10.12 -14.99 -3.20
CA PRO A 198 -9.74 -16.37 -2.89
C PRO A 198 -9.86 -17.34 -4.06
N ASP A 199 -10.77 -17.12 -5.00
CA ASP A 199 -10.93 -17.98 -6.18
C ASP A 199 -9.79 -17.78 -7.20
N PHE A 200 -9.09 -16.64 -7.16
CA PHE A 200 -8.04 -16.23 -8.10
C PHE A 200 -6.65 -16.13 -7.47
N ILE A 201 -6.52 -16.03 -6.14
CA ILE A 201 -5.22 -16.04 -5.45
C ILE A 201 -4.37 -17.25 -5.88
N PRO A 202 -4.91 -18.48 -5.98
CA PRO A 202 -4.15 -19.64 -6.43
C PRO A 202 -3.65 -19.60 -7.88
N ASP A 203 -4.08 -18.62 -8.69
CA ASP A 203 -3.57 -18.45 -10.05
C ASP A 203 -2.27 -17.65 -10.08
N LEU A 204 -1.88 -16.99 -8.97
CA LEU A 204 -0.64 -16.22 -8.91
C LEU A 204 0.58 -17.13 -8.99
N SER A 205 1.40 -16.97 -10.03
CA SER A 205 2.71 -17.61 -10.09
C SER A 205 3.77 -16.84 -9.31
N TYR A 206 4.81 -17.54 -8.88
CA TYR A 206 5.95 -16.92 -8.20
C TYR A 206 6.68 -15.93 -9.13
N GLU A 207 6.77 -16.24 -10.43
CA GLU A 207 7.37 -15.36 -11.43
C GLU A 207 6.59 -14.05 -11.61
N GLU A 208 5.26 -14.11 -11.69
CA GLU A 208 4.41 -12.91 -11.75
C GLU A 208 4.55 -12.06 -10.47
N PHE A 209 4.58 -12.73 -9.31
CA PHE A 209 4.83 -12.08 -8.03
C PHE A 209 6.18 -11.34 -8.00
N LEU A 210 7.27 -11.97 -8.45
CA LEU A 210 8.58 -11.31 -8.52
C LEU A 210 8.61 -10.17 -9.53
N GLU A 211 7.93 -10.33 -10.67
CA GLU A 211 7.89 -9.33 -11.73
C GLU A 211 7.10 -8.09 -11.33
N PHE A 212 6.00 -8.27 -10.60
CA PHE A 212 5.25 -7.15 -10.03
C PHE A 212 6.13 -6.32 -9.09
N HIS A 213 6.91 -6.96 -8.21
CA HIS A 213 7.87 -6.24 -7.38
C HIS A 213 8.92 -5.51 -8.22
N ARG A 214 9.54 -6.17 -9.22
CA ARG A 214 10.54 -5.53 -10.09
C ARG A 214 10.01 -4.28 -10.80
N THR A 215 8.76 -4.34 -11.23
CA THR A 215 8.11 -3.27 -11.98
C THR A 215 7.79 -2.09 -11.08
N TYR A 216 7.11 -2.33 -9.95
CA TYR A 216 6.50 -1.25 -9.18
C TYR A 216 7.34 -0.76 -7.98
N TYR A 217 8.25 -1.59 -7.43
CA TYR A 217 9.06 -1.26 -6.25
C TYR A 217 10.40 -0.60 -6.64
N HIS A 218 10.31 0.42 -7.49
CA HIS A 218 11.45 1.21 -7.94
C HIS A 218 11.36 2.64 -7.37
N PRO A 219 12.47 3.29 -6.98
CA PRO A 219 12.43 4.66 -6.45
C PRO A 219 11.75 5.68 -7.37
N SER A 220 11.84 5.51 -8.70
CA SER A 220 11.14 6.38 -9.67
C SER A 220 9.62 6.32 -9.55
N ASN A 221 9.07 5.25 -8.98
CA ASN A 221 7.64 5.09 -8.72
C ASN A 221 7.28 5.35 -7.25
N SER A 222 8.26 5.70 -6.40
CA SER A 222 8.01 5.88 -4.98
C SER A 222 7.55 7.30 -4.62
N TYR A 223 6.86 7.38 -3.49
CA TYR A 223 6.55 8.62 -2.79
C TYR A 223 6.93 8.45 -1.32
N ILE A 224 7.94 9.20 -0.88
CA ILE A 224 8.44 9.18 0.49
C ILE A 224 7.84 10.37 1.25
N TYR A 225 7.37 10.12 2.46
CA TYR A 225 6.82 11.11 3.37
C TYR A 225 7.60 11.12 4.68
N LEU A 226 7.95 12.31 5.17
CA LEU A 226 8.61 12.52 6.46
C LEU A 226 7.93 13.66 7.22
N TYR A 227 7.64 13.46 8.50
CA TYR A 227 7.03 14.45 9.37
C TYR A 227 7.65 14.46 10.76
N GLY A 228 7.71 15.64 11.38
CA GLY A 228 8.07 15.84 12.78
C GLY A 228 9.41 16.54 12.99
N ALA A 229 9.91 16.48 14.23
CA ALA A 229 11.16 17.12 14.68
C ALA A 229 12.40 16.34 14.19
N ILE A 230 12.63 16.37 12.88
CA ILE A 230 13.66 15.60 12.18
C ILE A 230 14.82 16.52 11.74
N ASP A 231 16.07 16.05 11.83
CA ASP A 231 17.15 16.64 11.04
C ASP A 231 17.00 16.22 9.57
N PHE A 232 16.20 16.99 8.82
CA PHE A 232 15.87 16.67 7.43
C PHE A 232 17.10 16.68 6.51
N THR A 233 18.12 17.48 6.81
CA THR A 233 19.35 17.50 5.99
C THR A 233 20.02 16.14 6.08
N GLU A 234 20.22 15.66 7.30
CA GLU A 234 20.90 14.40 7.58
C GLU A 234 20.08 13.19 7.12
N ARG A 235 18.74 13.22 7.25
CA ARG A 235 17.88 12.15 6.72
C ARG A 235 17.87 12.07 5.19
N LEU A 236 17.90 13.21 4.49
CA LEU A 236 17.97 13.23 3.02
C LEU A 236 19.33 12.71 2.51
N GLU A 237 20.43 13.07 3.18
CA GLU A 237 21.76 12.54 2.86
C GLU A 237 21.81 11.02 3.04
N TRP A 238 21.31 10.51 4.17
CA TRP A 238 21.23 9.07 4.42
C TRP A 238 20.37 8.33 3.39
N LEU A 239 19.18 8.85 3.03
CA LEU A 239 18.30 8.24 2.02
C LEU A 239 19.01 8.10 0.66
N ASP A 240 19.76 9.12 0.26
CA ASP A 240 20.51 9.12 -0.99
C ASP A 240 21.69 8.13 -0.94
N GLU A 241 22.54 8.24 0.09
CA GLU A 241 23.75 7.45 0.23
C GLU A 241 23.48 5.95 0.35
N GLU A 242 22.48 5.55 1.14
CA GLU A 242 22.19 4.13 1.37
C GLU A 242 21.31 3.51 0.28
N TYR A 243 20.34 4.27 -0.25
CA TYR A 243 19.29 3.73 -1.12
C TYR A 243 19.19 4.41 -2.48
N LEU A 244 18.77 5.68 -2.54
CA LEU A 244 18.32 6.28 -3.81
C LEU A 244 19.46 6.40 -4.84
N SER A 245 20.70 6.64 -4.41
CA SER A 245 21.87 6.70 -5.31
C SER A 245 22.18 5.37 -6.02
N LYS A 246 21.70 4.24 -5.50
CA LYS A 246 21.97 2.89 -6.02
C LYS A 246 21.15 2.53 -7.25
N PHE A 247 20.13 3.33 -7.56
CA PHE A 247 19.25 3.14 -8.70
C PHE A 247 19.52 4.20 -9.77
N ASP A 248 19.27 3.86 -11.03
CA ASP A 248 19.16 4.84 -12.10
C ASP A 248 17.68 5.18 -12.30
N TYR A 249 17.37 6.20 -13.11
CA TYR A 249 15.99 6.49 -13.47
C TYR A 249 15.37 5.32 -14.25
N LEU A 250 14.12 4.99 -13.91
CA LEU A 250 13.29 4.06 -14.67
C LEU A 250 11.92 4.69 -14.90
N GLU A 251 11.45 4.66 -16.14
CA GLU A 251 10.06 4.98 -16.46
C GLU A 251 9.19 3.78 -16.05
N VAL A 252 8.28 4.00 -15.09
CA VAL A 252 7.40 2.96 -14.55
C VAL A 252 5.97 3.26 -14.96
N ASP A 253 5.43 2.41 -15.82
CA ASP A 253 4.04 2.47 -16.27
C ASP A 253 3.09 2.06 -15.12
N SER A 254 2.63 3.07 -14.38
CA SER A 254 1.86 2.94 -13.13
C SER A 254 0.78 4.03 -13.03
N GLU A 255 0.48 4.67 -14.15
CA GLU A 255 -0.57 5.69 -14.21
C GLU A 255 -1.95 5.02 -14.10
N ILE A 256 -2.86 5.67 -13.38
CA ILE A 256 -4.24 5.19 -13.23
C ILE A 256 -5.10 5.98 -14.19
N GLU A 257 -5.64 5.29 -15.20
CA GLU A 257 -6.52 5.91 -16.18
C GLU A 257 -7.86 6.33 -15.58
N MET A 258 -8.49 7.33 -16.19
CA MET A 258 -9.84 7.76 -15.82
C MET A 258 -10.88 6.78 -16.40
N GLN A 259 -11.80 6.32 -15.56
CA GLN A 259 -12.94 5.53 -16.00
C GLN A 259 -13.86 6.35 -16.91
N ASN A 260 -14.24 5.76 -18.05
CA ASN A 260 -15.22 6.34 -18.95
C ASN A 260 -16.62 6.35 -18.31
N SER A 261 -17.36 7.44 -18.51
CA SER A 261 -18.74 7.54 -18.03
C SER A 261 -19.65 6.54 -18.74
N PHE A 262 -20.59 5.95 -18.00
CA PHE A 262 -21.59 5.08 -18.60
C PHE A 262 -22.63 5.89 -19.39
N GLU A 263 -23.06 5.36 -20.53
CA GLU A 263 -24.13 5.97 -21.36
C GLU A 263 -25.51 5.91 -20.68
N ALA A 264 -25.70 4.95 -19.77
CA ALA A 264 -26.93 4.73 -19.02
C ALA A 264 -26.63 4.07 -17.67
N VAL A 265 -27.59 4.13 -16.75
CA VAL A 265 -27.51 3.44 -15.46
C VAL A 265 -27.27 1.95 -15.68
N LYS A 266 -26.34 1.38 -14.92
CA LYS A 266 -26.06 -0.06 -14.89
C LYS A 266 -26.67 -0.65 -13.63
N GLU A 267 -27.41 -1.74 -13.81
CA GLU A 267 -27.92 -2.56 -12.72
C GLU A 267 -27.03 -3.81 -12.62
N VAL A 268 -26.53 -4.08 -11.42
CA VAL A 268 -25.65 -5.21 -11.14
C VAL A 268 -26.26 -6.00 -9.98
N THR A 269 -26.40 -7.31 -10.19
CA THR A 269 -26.88 -8.24 -9.18
C THR A 269 -25.76 -9.23 -8.87
N ALA A 270 -25.43 -9.37 -7.59
CA ALA A 270 -24.51 -10.38 -7.10
C ALA A 270 -25.12 -11.13 -5.91
N PHE A 271 -24.51 -12.25 -5.57
CA PHE A 271 -24.94 -13.11 -4.47
C PHE A 271 -23.80 -13.29 -3.47
N TYR A 272 -24.16 -13.47 -2.21
CA TYR A 272 -23.22 -13.74 -1.12
C TYR A 272 -23.76 -14.87 -0.25
N SER A 273 -22.87 -15.46 0.55
CA SER A 273 -23.21 -16.58 1.42
C SER A 273 -23.90 -16.10 2.69
N LEU A 274 -24.94 -16.83 3.11
CA LEU A 274 -25.63 -16.63 4.38
C LEU A 274 -25.27 -17.75 5.37
N GLY A 275 -25.33 -17.42 6.66
CA GLY A 275 -25.31 -18.41 7.73
C GLY A 275 -26.50 -19.36 7.61
N LYS A 276 -26.34 -20.61 8.06
CA LYS A 276 -27.38 -21.66 7.94
C LYS A 276 -28.72 -21.30 8.58
N GLU A 277 -28.72 -20.40 9.56
CA GLU A 277 -29.91 -19.98 10.31
C GLU A 277 -30.50 -18.65 9.81
N GLU A 278 -29.85 -17.99 8.83
CA GLU A 278 -30.31 -16.70 8.32
C GLU A 278 -31.37 -16.85 7.24
N ASN A 279 -32.39 -15.99 7.27
CA ASN A 279 -33.47 -15.97 6.28
C ASN A 279 -33.04 -15.17 5.04
N PRO A 280 -33.00 -15.75 3.83
CA PRO A 280 -32.66 -15.02 2.61
C PRO A 280 -33.58 -13.83 2.29
N GLN A 281 -34.82 -13.83 2.76
CA GLN A 281 -35.78 -12.76 2.45
C GLN A 281 -35.47 -11.43 3.15
N ASP A 282 -34.87 -11.48 4.34
CA ASP A 282 -34.57 -10.29 5.16
C ASP A 282 -33.15 -9.77 4.96
N ASN A 283 -32.39 -10.39 4.06
CA ASN A 283 -30.95 -10.21 3.88
C ASN A 283 -30.62 -9.71 2.46
N THR A 284 -31.40 -8.74 1.97
CA THR A 284 -31.13 -8.08 0.68
C THR A 284 -30.54 -6.69 0.91
N TYR A 285 -29.37 -6.44 0.33
CA TYR A 285 -28.76 -5.12 0.28
C TYR A 285 -29.09 -4.43 -1.05
N LEU A 286 -29.37 -3.13 -1.00
CA LEU A 286 -29.56 -2.29 -2.18
C LEU A 286 -28.67 -1.05 -2.03
N SER A 287 -27.81 -0.83 -3.02
CA SER A 287 -26.96 0.36 -3.12
C SER A 287 -27.24 1.11 -4.41
N LYS A 288 -27.09 2.44 -4.35
CA LYS A 288 -27.13 3.31 -5.54
C LYS A 288 -25.93 4.23 -5.52
N ASN A 289 -25.00 3.99 -6.44
CA ASN A 289 -23.70 4.63 -6.43
C ASN A 289 -23.56 5.61 -7.61
N TYR A 290 -22.78 6.67 -7.41
CA TYR A 290 -22.49 7.69 -8.41
C TYR A 290 -21.00 8.04 -8.39
N VAL A 291 -20.40 8.25 -9.56
CA VAL A 291 -19.04 8.80 -9.68
C VAL A 291 -19.14 10.32 -9.78
N ILE A 292 -18.29 11.02 -9.05
CA ILE A 292 -18.26 12.48 -9.01
C ILE A 292 -16.83 12.96 -9.22
N GLY A 293 -16.60 13.60 -10.37
CA GLY A 293 -15.37 14.34 -10.67
C GLY A 293 -14.08 13.54 -10.48
N ASN A 294 -13.04 14.24 -10.03
CA ASN A 294 -11.71 13.69 -9.78
C ASN A 294 -11.26 14.10 -8.36
N SER A 295 -10.65 13.19 -7.61
CA SER A 295 -10.16 13.41 -6.24
C SER A 295 -9.09 14.51 -6.12
N LEU A 296 -8.46 14.89 -7.23
CA LEU A 296 -7.50 16.01 -7.30
C LEU A 296 -8.18 17.39 -7.26
N ASP A 297 -9.49 17.49 -7.51
CA ASP A 297 -10.25 18.72 -7.30
C ASP A 297 -10.62 18.88 -5.82
N LYS A 298 -9.72 19.54 -5.08
CA LYS A 298 -9.86 19.81 -3.65
C LYS A 298 -11.20 20.48 -3.29
N LYS A 299 -11.69 21.39 -4.13
CA LYS A 299 -12.91 22.16 -3.85
C LYS A 299 -14.14 21.28 -4.05
N LEU A 300 -14.18 20.51 -5.14
CA LEU A 300 -15.26 19.56 -5.40
C LEU A 300 -15.31 18.48 -4.32
N GLY A 301 -14.15 17.92 -3.94
CA GLY A 301 -14.03 16.93 -2.87
C GLY A 301 -14.60 17.43 -1.55
N LEU A 302 -14.20 18.61 -1.08
CA LEU A 302 -14.73 19.21 0.15
C LEU A 302 -16.24 19.48 0.06
N THR A 303 -16.71 19.95 -1.10
CA THR A 303 -18.15 20.21 -1.32
C THR A 303 -18.97 18.93 -1.14
N PHE A 304 -18.53 17.82 -1.71
CA PHE A 304 -19.24 16.54 -1.60
C PHE A 304 -19.07 15.87 -0.24
N GLN A 305 -17.96 16.09 0.48
CA GLN A 305 -17.85 15.69 1.89
C GLN A 305 -18.89 16.40 2.75
N ILE A 306 -19.05 17.72 2.59
CA ILE A 306 -20.08 18.50 3.32
C ILE A 306 -21.48 18.01 2.93
N LEU A 307 -21.73 17.83 1.63
CA LEU A 307 -23.04 17.35 1.16
C LEU A 307 -23.37 15.96 1.71
N SER A 308 -22.41 15.03 1.71
CA SER A 308 -22.59 13.69 2.26
C SER A 308 -22.91 13.75 3.75
N TYR A 309 -22.24 14.62 4.52
CA TYR A 309 -22.52 14.79 5.94
C TYR A 309 -23.93 15.34 6.21
N VAL A 310 -24.47 16.18 5.32
CA VAL A 310 -25.82 16.75 5.46
C VAL A 310 -26.92 15.76 5.06
N LEU A 311 -26.61 14.80 4.17
CA LEU A 311 -27.57 13.81 3.68
C LEU A 311 -27.66 12.54 4.54
N LEU A 312 -26.65 12.27 5.38
CA LEU A 312 -26.60 11.18 6.36
C LEU A 312 -27.21 11.63 7.70
#